data_AF-A0AAW5U4Y2-F1
#
_entry.id   AF-A0AAW5U4Y2-F1
#
_cell.length_a   1.000
_cell.length_b   1.000
_cell.length_c   1.000
_cell.angle_alpha   90.00
_cell.angle_beta   90.00
_cell.angle_gamma   90.00
#
_symmetry.space_group_name_H-M   'P 1'
#
loop_
_entity.id
_entity.type
_entity.pdbx_description
1 polymer ?
#
loop_
_entity_poly.entity_id
_entity_poly.type
_entity_poly.pdbx_seq_one_letter_code
_entity_poly.pdbx_strand_id
1 'polypeptide(L)' 'MKPLSLDIINASAPYEVYWHEKSRTYRFKSDFGVLLAIGFDDDDIIENAESYVFSIINVNKIPSP' A
#
# COMPACT_ATOMS: atom_id res chain seq x y z
N MET A 1 -1.85 -6.79 11.58
CA MET A 1 -3.13 -6.42 10.91
C MET A 1 -3.79 -7.60 10.17
N LYS A 2 -5.14 -7.65 10.13
CA LYS A 2 -5.89 -8.57 9.24
C LYS A 2 -5.77 -8.08 7.77
N PRO A 3 -5.58 -8.97 6.78
CA PRO A 3 -5.57 -8.58 5.38
C PRO A 3 -6.88 -7.91 4.96
N LEU A 4 -6.78 -6.85 4.16
CA LEU A 4 -7.90 -6.18 3.52
C LEU A 4 -8.37 -7.04 2.33
N SER A 5 -9.67 -7.03 2.05
CA SER A 5 -10.23 -7.75 0.91
C SER A 5 -9.87 -7.03 -0.40
N LEU A 6 -9.14 -7.71 -1.27
CA LEU A 6 -8.84 -7.21 -2.62
C LEU A 6 -10.10 -7.04 -3.46
N ASP A 7 -11.10 -7.90 -3.30
CA ASP A 7 -12.38 -7.80 -4.03
C ASP A 7 -13.09 -6.49 -3.70
N ILE A 8 -13.13 -6.12 -2.42
CA ILE A 8 -13.75 -4.85 -1.99
C ILE A 8 -12.94 -3.66 -2.52
N ILE A 9 -11.61 -3.71 -2.46
CA ILE A 9 -10.76 -2.62 -2.96
C ILE A 9 -10.94 -2.45 -4.47
N ASN A 10 -10.85 -3.54 -5.22
CA ASN A 10 -10.91 -3.53 -6.68
C ASN A 10 -12.31 -3.27 -7.23
N ALA A 11 -13.37 -3.36 -6.40
CA ALA A 11 -14.71 -2.98 -6.81
C ALA A 11 -14.84 -1.47 -7.12
N SER A 12 -13.97 -0.62 -6.57
CA SER A 12 -14.02 0.84 -6.78
C SER A 12 -12.68 1.49 -7.10
N ALA A 13 -11.57 0.77 -7.04
CA ALA A 13 -10.25 1.33 -7.33
C ALA A 13 -10.11 1.71 -8.82
N PRO A 14 -9.49 2.86 -9.14
CA PRO A 14 -9.24 3.26 -10.52
C PRO A 14 -8.16 2.43 -11.21
N TYR A 15 -7.35 1.70 -10.43
CA TYR A 15 -6.31 0.80 -10.89
C TYR A 15 -6.45 -0.54 -10.17
N GLU A 16 -6.12 -1.64 -10.85
CA GLU A 16 -6.09 -2.96 -10.23
C GLU A 16 -5.05 -3.00 -9.10
N VAL A 17 -5.53 -3.33 -7.91
CA VAL A 17 -4.74 -3.51 -6.70
C VAL A 17 -4.45 -4.99 -6.51
N TYR A 18 -3.20 -5.31 -6.24
CA TYR A 18 -2.76 -6.67 -5.92
C TYR A 18 -1.93 -6.70 -4.64
N TRP A 19 -1.92 -7.85 -3.98
CA TRP A 19 -1.10 -8.09 -2.80
C TRP A 19 0.32 -8.51 -3.21
N HIS A 20 1.34 -7.85 -2.65
CA HIS A 20 2.72 -8.22 -2.87
C HIS A 20 3.32 -8.88 -1.62
N GLU A 21 3.38 -10.21 -1.66
CA GLU A 21 3.77 -11.06 -0.53
C GLU A 21 5.08 -10.65 0.15
N LYS A 22 6.13 -10.40 -0.64
CA LYS A 22 7.48 -10.17 -0.09
C LYS A 22 7.59 -8.92 0.76
N SER A 23 6.91 -7.83 0.36
CA SER A 23 6.92 -6.57 1.12
C SER A 23 5.67 -6.38 1.97
N ARG A 24 4.73 -7.31 1.92
CA ARG A 24 3.44 -7.22 2.62
C ARG A 24 2.71 -5.90 2.37
N THR A 25 2.69 -5.46 1.11
CA THR A 25 2.00 -4.23 0.70
C THR A 25 0.98 -4.47 -0.40
N TYR A 26 -0.05 -3.62 -0.42
CA TYR A 26 -0.96 -3.52 -1.56
C TYR A 26 -0.31 -2.66 -2.64
N ARG A 27 -0.41 -3.06 -3.90
CA ARG A 27 0.26 -2.35 -4.99
C ARG A 27 -0.66 -2.13 -6.16
N PHE A 28 -0.43 -1.02 -6.86
CA PHE A 28 -1.05 -0.75 -8.15
C PHE A 28 -0.08 0.04 -9.02
N LYS A 29 -0.27 -0.07 -10.33
CA LYS A 29 0.52 0.65 -11.33
C LYS A 29 -0.36 1.70 -11.99
N SER A 30 0.12 2.95 -11.99
CA SER A 30 -0.55 4.05 -12.69
C SER A 30 -0.33 3.99 -14.21
N ASP A 31 -1.08 4.79 -14.96
CA ASP A 31 -0.94 4.95 -16.42
C ASP A 31 0.45 5.44 -16.83
N PHE A 32 1.13 6.21 -15.97
CA PHE A 32 2.51 6.68 -16.18
C PHE A 32 3.57 5.65 -15.80
N GLY A 33 3.16 4.44 -15.41
CA GLY A 33 4.04 3.35 -15.06
C GLY A 33 4.64 3.43 -13.66
N VAL A 34 4.29 4.44 -12.86
CA VAL A 34 4.68 4.51 -11.44
C VAL A 34 4.04 3.36 -10.68
N LEU A 35 4.87 2.57 -9.98
CA LEU A 35 4.42 1.47 -9.14
C LEU A 35 4.37 1.97 -7.70
N LEU A 36 3.15 2.10 -7.17
CA LEU A 36 2.91 2.54 -5.81
C LEU A 36 2.64 1.34 -4.91
N ALA A 37 3.20 1.37 -3.70
CA ALA A 37 2.94 0.43 -2.64
C ALA A 37 2.29 1.14 -1.45
N ILE A 38 1.25 0.54 -0.92
CA ILE A 38 0.49 0.99 0.25
C ILE A 38 0.73 -0.01 1.38
N GLY A 39 1.30 0.49 2.48
CA GLY A 39 1.63 -0.29 3.68
C GLY A 39 0.80 0.16 4.88
N PHE A 40 0.41 -0.81 5.70
CA PHE A 40 -0.21 -0.60 7.00
C PHE A 40 0.53 -1.48 8.00
N ASP A 41 1.35 -0.84 8.82
CA ASP A 41 2.22 -1.52 9.77
C ASP A 41 1.93 -1.03 11.19
N ASP A 42 2.23 -1.86 12.18
CA ASP A 42 2.15 -1.45 13.58
C ASP A 42 3.25 -0.38 13.82
N ASP A 43 2.95 0.66 14.59
CA ASP A 43 3.91 1.72 14.89
C ASP A 43 4.63 1.44 16.20
N ASP A 44 5.91 1.04 16.09
CA ASP A 44 6.79 0.75 17.23
C ASP A 44 7.45 2.01 17.83
N ILE A 45 7.20 3.21 17.28
CA ILE A 45 7.83 4.48 17.71
C ILE A 45 7.02 5.15 18.82
N ILE A 46 5.70 5.11 18.74
CA ILE A 46 4.81 5.72 19.75
C ILE A 46 4.49 4.67 20.82
N GLU A 47 5.33 4.58 21.85
CA GLU A 47 5.26 3.51 22.86
C GLU A 47 4.04 3.56 23.80
N ASN A 48 3.39 4.72 23.93
CA ASN A 48 2.37 4.96 24.96
C ASN A 48 0.92 4.93 24.42
N ALA A 49 0.73 4.59 23.16
CA ALA A 49 -0.59 4.50 22.55
C ALA A 49 -0.61 3.41 21.48
N GLU A 50 -1.80 2.86 21.21
CA GLU A 50 -1.98 2.03 20.02
C GLU A 50 -1.88 2.92 18.77
N SER A 51 -0.84 2.69 17.98
CA SER A 51 -0.48 3.50 16.81
C SER A 51 -0.15 2.63 15.61
N TYR A 52 -0.36 3.19 14.42
CA TYR A 52 -0.16 2.50 13.15
C TYR A 52 0.52 3.43 12.14
N VAL A 53 1.40 2.86 11.32
CA VAL A 53 2.04 3.57 10.21
C VAL A 53 1.28 3.30 8.93
N PHE A 54 0.86 4.38 8.28
CA PHE A 54 0.38 4.35 6.91
C PHE A 54 1.47 4.85 5.96
N SER A 55 1.85 4.01 5.00
CA SER A 55 2.93 4.30 4.05
C SER A 55 2.43 4.33 2.60
N ILE A 56 2.87 5.33 1.84
CA ILE A 56 2.75 5.39 0.38
C ILE A 56 4.16 5.46 -0.21
N ILE A 57 4.53 4.45 -0.99
CA ILE A 57 5.91 4.26 -1.45
C ILE A 57 5.93 4.11 -2.97
N ASN A 58 6.72 4.94 -3.64
CA ASN A 58 7.08 4.73 -5.03
C ASN A 58 8.22 3.72 -5.13
N VAL A 59 7.89 2.47 -5.46
CA VAL A 59 8.83 1.35 -5.36
C VAL A 59 9.71 1.18 -6.60
N ASN A 60 9.31 1.73 -7.75
CA ASN A 60 10.11 1.66 -8.98
C ASN A 60 10.86 2.96 -9.29
N LYS A 61 10.75 3.98 -8.43
CA LYS A 61 11.48 5.26 -8.48
C LYS A 61 11.27 6.05 -9.78
N ILE A 62 10.22 5.75 -10.53
CA ILE A 62 9.81 6.56 -11.67
C ILE A 62 9.13 7.81 -11.11
N PRO A 63 9.57 9.03 -11.43
CA PRO A 63 8.93 10.24 -10.93
C PRO A 63 7.42 10.21 -11.20
N SER A 64 6.63 10.49 -10.17
CA SER A 64 5.22 10.82 -10.38
C SER A 64 5.14 12.17 -11.09
N PRO A 65 4.23 12.34 -12.07
CA PRO A 65 3.94 13.64 -12.66
C PRO A 65 3.54 14.69 -11.61
#